data_AF-A0A830BX39-F1
#
_entry.id   AF-A0A830BX39-F1
#
_cell.length_a   1.000
_cell.length_b   1.000
_cell.length_c   1.000
_cell.angle_alpha   90.00
_cell.angle_beta   90.00
_cell.angle_gamma   90.00
#
_symmetry.space_group_name_H-M   'P 1'
#
loop_
_entity.id
_entity.type
_entity.pdbx_description
1 polymer ?
#
loop_
_entity_poly.entity_id
_entity_poly.type
_entity_poly.pdbx_seq_one_letter_code
_entity_poly.pdbx_strand_id
1 'polypeptide(L)'
;MKYLLMGGASSSILVHGFSWLYGLSGGEIELQEIVNGLINTQMYNSPGISIALIFITVGIGFKLSPAPSHQWTPDVYEGVRFVRKIPTSLSIS
;
A
#
# COMPACT_ATOMS: atom_id res chain seq x y z
N MET A 1 1.66 16.96 2.57
CA MET A 1 1.16 16.60 1.22
C MET A 1 1.84 15.37 0.61
N LYS A 2 3.17 15.21 0.71
CA LYS A 2 3.93 14.05 0.19
C LYS A 2 3.33 12.68 0.62
N TYR A 3 2.90 12.57 1.87
CA TYR A 3 2.24 11.37 2.41
C TYR A 3 0.92 10.98 1.75
N LEU A 4 0.04 11.95 1.52
CA LEU A 4 -1.25 11.70 0.90
C LEU A 4 -1.07 11.26 -0.55
N LEU A 5 -0.11 11.86 -1.26
CA LEU A 5 0.22 11.49 -2.64
C LEU A 5 0.80 10.07 -2.73
N MET A 6 1.77 9.73 -1.88
CA MET A 6 2.39 8.40 -1.91
C MET A 6 1.45 7.30 -1.36
N GLY A 7 0.63 7.63 -0.35
CA GLY A 7 -0.43 6.76 0.15
C GLY A 7 -1.56 6.55 -0.86
N GLY A 8 -1.93 7.60 -1.61
CA GLY A 8 -2.88 7.51 -2.71
C GLY A 8 -2.36 6.64 -3.85
N ALA A 9 -1.13 6.89 -4.30
CA ALA A 9 -0.49 6.11 -5.37
C ALA A 9 -0.37 4.62 -5.03
N SER A 10 0.03 4.27 -3.81
CA SER A 10 0.10 2.86 -3.39
C SER A 10 -1.26 2.18 -3.32
N SER A 11 -2.31 2.91 -2.90
CA SER A 11 -3.68 2.40 -2.92
C SER A 11 -4.18 2.18 -4.34
N SER A 12 -3.86 3.08 -5.29
CA SER A 12 -4.19 2.90 -6.71
C SER A 12 -3.50 1.67 -7.31
N ILE A 13 -2.23 1.43 -6.98
CA ILE A 13 -1.48 0.23 -7.43
C ILE A 13 -2.12 -1.05 -6.88
N LEU A 14 -2.53 -1.06 -5.60
CA LEU A 14 -3.24 -2.20 -5.00
C LEU A 14 -4.54 -2.51 -5.73
N VAL A 15 -5.37 -1.48 -5.92
CA VAL A 15 -6.68 -1.64 -6.58
C VAL A 15 -6.50 -2.11 -8.02
N HIS A 16 -5.46 -1.66 -8.73
CA HIS A 16 -5.13 -2.18 -10.06
C HIS A 16 -4.75 -3.67 -10.04
N GLY A 17 -3.97 -4.11 -9.05
CA GLY A 17 -3.64 -5.52 -8.88
C GLY A 17 -4.87 -6.39 -8.64
N PHE A 18 -5.78 -5.95 -7.76
CA PHE A 18 -7.06 -6.63 -7.52
C PHE A 18 -7.98 -6.63 -8.75
N SER A 19 -8.03 -5.54 -9.52
CA SER A 19 -8.82 -5.47 -10.75
C SER A 19 -8.36 -6.49 -11.79
N TRP A 20 -7.05 -6.70 -11.91
CA TRP A 20 -6.51 -7.70 -12.83
C TRP A 20 -6.85 -9.12 -12.39
N LEU A 21 -6.70 -9.38 -11.08
CA LEU A 21 -6.99 -10.66 -10.47
C LEU A 21 -8.48 -11.02 -10.58
N TYR A 22 -9.37 -10.04 -10.36
CA TYR A 22 -10.81 -10.15 -10.57
C TYR A 22 -11.16 -10.52 -12.03
N GLY A 23 -10.52 -9.85 -13.00
CA GLY A 23 -10.74 -10.13 -14.42
C GLY A 23 -10.28 -11.54 -14.84
N LEU A 24 -9.13 -12.00 -14.33
CA LEU A 24 -8.61 -13.35 -14.62
C LEU A 24 -9.45 -14.45 -13.95
N SER A 25 -10.04 -14.15 -12.80
CA SER A 25 -10.90 -15.07 -12.07
C SER A 25 -12.28 -15.25 -12.71
N GLY A 26 -12.69 -14.39 -13.65
CA GLY A 26 -14.05 -14.40 -14.19
C GLY A 26 -15.06 -13.59 -13.37
N GLY A 27 -14.61 -12.75 -12.44
CA GLY A 27 -15.46 -11.86 -11.66
C GLY A 27 -15.75 -12.30 -10.23
N GLU A 28 -14.94 -13.20 -9.68
CA GLU A 28 -15.06 -13.65 -8.30
C GLU A 28 -14.28 -12.78 -7.32
N ILE A 29 -14.78 -12.72 -6.08
CA ILE A 29 -14.26 -11.88 -5.00
C ILE A 29 -13.77 -12.73 -3.82
N GLU A 30 -14.37 -13.91 -3.66
CA GLU A 30 -13.99 -14.89 -2.65
C GLU A 30 -12.69 -15.60 -3.05
N LEU A 31 -11.77 -15.76 -2.10
CA LEU A 31 -10.44 -16.30 -2.40
C LEU A 31 -10.49 -17.73 -2.96
N GLN A 32 -11.43 -18.54 -2.48
CA GLN A 32 -11.63 -19.91 -2.95
C GLN A 32 -12.15 -19.92 -4.39
N GLU A 33 -13.13 -19.07 -4.68
CA GLU A 33 -13.70 -18.93 -6.03
C GLU A 33 -12.68 -18.35 -7.01
N ILE A 34 -11.80 -17.46 -6.55
CA ILE A 34 -10.68 -16.96 -7.35
C ILE A 34 -9.75 -18.08 -7.80
N VAL A 35 -9.36 -18.97 -6.89
CA VAL A 35 -8.50 -20.11 -7.21
C VAL A 35 -9.22 -21.05 -8.19
N ASN A 36 -10.48 -21.36 -7.94
CA ASN A 36 -11.29 -22.19 -8.82
C ASN A 36 -11.42 -21.57 -10.22
N GLY A 37 -11.70 -20.27 -10.31
CA GLY A 37 -11.78 -19.51 -11.55
C GLY A 37 -10.48 -19.53 -12.34
N LEU A 38 -9.33 -19.41 -11.66
CA LEU A 38 -8.01 -19.49 -12.28
C LEU A 38 -7.68 -20.88 -12.84
N ILE A 39 -8.10 -21.94 -12.14
CA ILE A 39 -7.94 -23.34 -12.57
C ILE A 39 -8.84 -23.61 -13.79
N ASN A 40 -10.11 -23.21 -13.71
CA ASN A 40 -11.12 -23.42 -14.76
C ASN A 40 -10.75 -22.70 -16.06
N THR A 41 -10.20 -21.49 -15.97
CA THR A 41 -9.73 -20.72 -17.13
C THR A 41 -8.33 -21.09 -17.59
N GLN A 42 -7.64 -22.01 -16.89
CA GLN A 42 -6.24 -22.37 -17.12
C GLN A 42 -5.28 -21.15 -17.09
N MET A 43 -5.68 -20.08 -16.40
CA MET A 43 -4.93 -18.80 -16.32
C MET A 43 -3.90 -18.79 -15.19
N TYR A 44 -3.78 -19.86 -14.42
CA TYR A 44 -2.88 -19.99 -13.28
C TYR A 44 -1.39 -19.79 -13.62
N ASN A 45 -0.99 -19.99 -14.88
CA ASN A 45 0.38 -19.76 -15.35
C ASN A 45 0.47 -18.61 -16.37
N SER A 46 -0.57 -17.79 -16.47
CA SER A 46 -0.60 -16.66 -17.40
C SER A 46 0.34 -15.54 -16.93
N PRO A 47 0.96 -14.76 -17.83
CA PRO A 47 1.70 -13.57 -17.43
C PRO A 47 0.82 -12.54 -16.70
N GLY A 48 -0.50 -12.57 -16.92
CA GLY A 48 -1.47 -11.72 -16.24
C GLY A 48 -1.51 -11.95 -14.74
N ILE A 49 -1.48 -13.21 -14.27
CA ILE A 49 -1.50 -13.48 -12.82
C ILE A 49 -0.21 -13.01 -12.16
N SER A 50 0.94 -13.17 -12.84
CA SER A 50 2.22 -12.68 -12.36
C SER A 50 2.22 -11.16 -12.20
N ILE A 51 1.66 -10.42 -13.17
CA ILE A 51 1.51 -8.96 -13.09
C ILE A 51 0.59 -8.55 -11.94
N ALA A 52 -0.55 -9.23 -11.78
CA ALA A 52 -1.48 -8.99 -10.68
C ALA A 52 -0.81 -9.16 -9.31
N LEU A 53 -0.05 -10.26 -9.14
CA LEU A 53 0.69 -10.54 -7.91
C LEU A 53 1.80 -9.52 -7.64
N ILE A 54 2.52 -9.06 -8.67
CA ILE A 54 3.54 -8.02 -8.52
C ILE A 54 2.90 -6.72 -8.01
N PHE A 55 1.77 -6.30 -8.59
CA PHE A 55 1.09 -5.06 -8.17
C PHE A 55 0.56 -5.16 -6.73
N ILE A 56 -0.03 -6.30 -6.37
CA ILE A 56 -0.48 -6.55 -4.99
C ILE A 56 0.72 -6.52 -4.03
N THR A 57 1.81 -7.20 -4.37
CA THR A 57 3.01 -7.28 -3.52
C THR A 57 3.67 -5.91 -3.36
N VAL A 58 3.80 -5.12 -4.43
CA VAL A 58 4.35 -3.75 -4.38
C VAL A 58 3.48 -2.83 -3.55
N GLY A 59 2.15 -2.94 -3.71
CA GLY A 59 1.19 -2.14 -2.97
C GLY A 59 1.14 -2.46 -1.46
N ILE A 60 1.22 -3.74 -1.09
CA ILE A 60 1.35 -4.18 0.30
C ILE A 60 2.74 -3.81 0.85
N GLY A 61 3.79 -3.98 0.06
CA GLY A 61 5.16 -3.57 0.39
C GLY A 61 5.22 -2.10 0.76
N PHE A 62 4.57 -1.23 0.00
CA PHE A 62 4.49 0.18 0.35
C PHE A 62 3.81 0.43 1.72
N LYS A 63 2.85 -0.40 2.17
CA LYS A 63 2.28 -0.25 3.52
C LYS A 63 3.21 -0.75 4.62
N LEU A 64 4.00 -1.78 4.35
CA LEU A 64 4.91 -2.41 5.31
C LEU A 64 6.26 -1.68 5.43
N SER A 65 6.57 -0.76 4.51
CA SER A 65 7.83 0.01 4.49
C SER A 65 9.15 -0.81 4.49
N PRO A 66 9.26 -2.04 3.93
CA PRO A 66 10.53 -2.75 3.83
C PRO A 66 11.44 -2.08 2.77
N ALA A 67 12.76 -2.25 2.86
CA ALA A 67 13.70 -1.76 1.84
C ALA A 67 13.28 -2.29 0.44
N PRO A 68 13.16 -1.45 -0.61
CA PRO A 68 13.64 -0.08 -0.81
C PRO A 68 12.61 1.03 -0.51
N SER A 69 11.41 0.68 -0.05
CA SER A 69 10.32 1.63 0.21
C SER A 69 10.54 2.48 1.48
N HIS A 70 11.75 2.57 2.04
CA HIS A 70 12.05 3.32 3.27
C HIS A 70 12.19 4.85 3.05
N GLN A 71 12.07 5.33 1.82
CA GLN A 71 12.30 6.75 1.47
C GLN A 71 11.27 7.75 2.03
N TRP A 72 10.12 7.31 2.52
CA TRP A 72 9.07 8.17 3.12
C TRP A 72 8.93 7.98 4.64
N THR A 73 9.61 6.99 5.21
CA THR A 73 9.67 6.71 6.65
C THR A 73 10.32 7.84 7.48
N PRO A 74 11.42 8.52 7.05
CA PRO A 74 12.07 9.54 7.89
C PRO A 74 11.28 10.84 8.05
N ASP A 75 10.43 11.24 7.09
CA ASP A 75 9.65 12.49 7.17
C ASP A 75 8.43 12.41 8.15
N VAL A 76 8.03 11.22 8.66
CA VAL A 76 6.81 11.05 9.48
C VAL A 76 7.07 11.50 10.91
N TYR A 77 8.30 11.25 11.39
CA TYR A 77 8.67 11.51 12.78
C TYR A 77 9.02 12.97 13.04
N GLU A 78 9.52 13.70 12.04
CA GLU A 78 9.87 15.13 12.21
C GLU A 78 8.65 16.06 12.25
N GLY A 79 7.50 15.63 11.74
CA GLY A 79 6.25 16.39 11.74
C GLY A 79 5.55 16.47 13.11
N VAL A 80 5.93 15.60 14.06
CA VAL A 80 5.39 15.61 15.42
C VAL A 80 6.17 16.65 16.23
N ARG A 81 6.06 17.92 15.83
CA ARG A 81 6.60 19.03 16.59
C ARG A 81 5.84 19.07 17.92
N PHE A 82 6.48 18.58 18.98
CA PHE A 82 6.01 18.68 20.35
C PHE A 82 5.56 20.12 20.63
N VAL A 83 4.24 20.33 20.69
CA VAL A 83 3.66 21.60 21.11
C VAL A 83 3.81 21.71 22.63
N ARG A 84 4.92 22.30 23.07
CA ARG A 84 4.90 23.18 24.25
C ARG A 84 5.34 24.58 23.81
N LYS A 85 4.36 25.43 23.53
CA LYS A 85 4.43 26.84 23.97
C LYS A 85 3.59 26.87 25.26
N ILE A 86 3.92 27.58 26.34
CA ILE A 86 4.21 29.02 26.46
C ILE A 86 5.01 29.33 27.77
N PRO A 87 5.37 30.59 28.14
CA PRO A 87 6.73 30.99 28.49
C PRO A 87 6.89 31.74 29.84
N THR A 88 8.15 32.00 30.20
CA THR A 88 8.73 33.08 31.06
C THR A 88 7.84 33.91 32.01
N SER A 89 8.06 33.76 33.33
CA SER A 89 8.42 34.87 34.26
C SER A 89 8.56 34.33 35.70
N LEU A 90 9.78 34.29 36.24
CA LEU A 90 10.07 34.34 37.69
C LEU A 90 11.57 34.67 37.84
N SER A 91 11.89 35.95 37.64
CA SER A 91 13.02 36.56 38.36
C SER A 91 12.54 36.71 39.80
N ILE A 92 13.08 35.90 40.68
CA ILE A 92 12.97 36.10 42.13
C ILE A 92 14.33 36.59 42.60
N SER A 93 14.24 37.54 43.51
CA SER A 93 15.27 38.42 44.04
C SER A 93 16.54 37.75 44.56
#